data_AF-A0A484F838-F1
#
_entry.id   AF-A0A484F838-F1
#
_cell.length_a   1.000
_cell.length_b   1.000
_cell.length_c   1.000
_cell.angle_alpha   90.00
_cell.angle_beta   90.00
_cell.angle_gamma   90.00
#
_symmetry.space_group_name_H-M   'P 1'
#
loop_
_entity.id
_entity.type
_entity.pdbx_description
1 polymer ?
#
loop_
_entity_poly.entity_id
_entity_poly.type
_entity_poly.pdbx_seq_one_letter_code
_entity_poly.pdbx_strand_id
1 'polypeptide(L)'
;MSSALVPTARMPLMDGVRAALMETLDRGDSFYTLSLLFEKVAAEFSLKAPKLRRTIEQFELDPENQWMMIKLMHMIPRELLRSIIQGTVAYDDQRWTRPGAAGQGTLAEYSHDGPGIYVIALSVNNRNGEFLSWDEMQIFLGQLEGYIDAYDIMATKQINARSQDDRFKVYAARFIEKQFRKPNDDGPLFFISSDSGASSARLLLASFRRRAPLQPPDDPKVPQYQSPLYVGCSEELSKDLEDHTLNQSLASINKLLGLTVSIMQAMDLEPIITKKVAIKTWLPDQLPAAEILLISLARSASFQDGFNIQDGGNKKGPTTRQGLVEVMCASHFRDNVKLSMEDMDTRKQFIANHQEMQTILKELEKDTLRKNVEEFEESVATVKRFLLPVLESHTERLERNLPELNRHKTTMRNLRVVIEKILECHIANQQQKQDET
;
A
#
# COMPACT_ATOMS: atom_id res chain seq x y z
N MET A 1 13.04 5.92 13.26
CA MET A 1 13.32 5.58 11.85
C MET A 1 12.98 4.11 11.69
N SER A 2 11.82 3.79 11.11
CA SER A 2 11.45 2.40 10.82
C SER A 2 12.28 1.95 9.60
N SER A 3 13.09 0.90 9.75
CA SER A 3 13.71 0.28 8.57
C SER A 3 12.59 -0.27 7.69
N ALA A 4 12.59 0.05 6.40
CA ALA A 4 11.67 -0.58 5.46
C ALA A 4 11.69 -2.10 5.67
N LEU A 5 10.52 -2.73 5.77
CA LEU A 5 10.43 -4.19 5.88
C LEU A 5 10.98 -4.79 4.58
N VAL A 6 12.22 -5.29 4.62
CA VAL A 6 12.91 -5.88 3.47
C VAL A 6 12.61 -7.39 3.44
N PRO A 7 12.36 -7.98 2.26
CA PRO A 7 12.28 -9.43 2.09
C PRO A 7 13.50 -10.15 2.67
N THR A 8 13.25 -11.28 3.35
CA THR A 8 14.31 -12.15 3.89
C THR A 8 14.05 -13.60 3.48
N ALA A 9 15.03 -14.49 3.69
CA ALA A 9 14.83 -15.93 3.46
C ALA A 9 13.63 -16.50 4.25
N ARG A 10 13.36 -15.96 5.44
CA ARG A 10 12.24 -16.39 6.31
C ARG A 10 10.90 -15.74 5.94
N MET A 11 10.93 -14.53 5.38
CA MET A 11 9.75 -13.79 4.94
C MET A 11 9.99 -13.19 3.54
N PRO A 12 9.95 -14.00 2.47
CA PRO A 12 10.35 -13.57 1.13
C PRO A 12 9.36 -12.63 0.44
N LEU A 13 8.12 -12.51 0.93
CA LEU A 13 7.07 -11.74 0.25
C LEU A 13 6.65 -10.47 1.01
N MET A 14 7.60 -9.78 1.63
CA MET A 14 7.37 -8.51 2.33
C MET A 14 7.61 -7.31 1.41
N ASP A 15 6.68 -7.05 0.48
CA ASP A 15 6.77 -5.95 -0.48
C ASP A 15 5.44 -5.18 -0.67
N GLY A 16 5.50 -4.08 -1.42
CA GLY A 16 4.34 -3.34 -1.92
C GLY A 16 3.30 -2.96 -0.84
N VAL A 17 2.03 -3.24 -1.14
CA VAL A 17 0.89 -2.93 -0.25
C VAL A 17 0.99 -3.70 1.07
N ARG A 18 1.51 -4.94 1.06
CA ARG A 18 1.70 -5.72 2.28
C ARG A 18 2.67 -5.05 3.24
N ALA A 19 3.81 -4.56 2.73
CA ALA A 19 4.78 -3.84 3.55
C ALA A 19 4.18 -2.55 4.14
N ALA A 20 3.40 -1.79 3.36
CA ALA A 20 2.74 -0.58 3.84
C ALA A 20 1.66 -0.84 4.92
N LEU A 21 0.87 -1.91 4.77
CA LEU A 21 -0.07 -2.36 5.79
C LEU A 21 0.66 -2.74 7.09
N MET A 22 1.77 -3.45 6.95
CA MET A 22 2.56 -3.89 8.11
C MET A 22 3.26 -2.74 8.83
N GLU A 23 3.83 -1.78 8.11
CA GLU A 23 4.43 -0.60 8.73
C GLU A 23 3.41 0.19 9.54
N THR A 24 2.17 0.26 9.05
CA THR A 24 1.04 0.90 9.76
C THR A 24 0.70 0.15 11.04
N LEU A 25 0.65 -1.19 10.99
CA LEU A 25 0.44 -2.00 12.18
C LEU A 25 1.59 -1.89 13.20
N ASP A 26 2.84 -1.86 12.74
CA ASP A 26 4.08 -1.76 13.53
C ASP A 26 4.20 -0.44 14.29
N ARG A 27 3.71 0.65 13.71
CA ARG A 27 3.63 1.96 14.40
C ARG A 27 2.57 2.00 15.51
N GLY A 28 1.72 0.97 15.61
CA GLY A 28 0.60 0.97 16.54
C GLY A 28 -0.61 1.75 16.03
N ASP A 29 -0.67 2.08 14.73
CA ASP A 29 -1.74 2.92 14.17
C ASP A 29 -3.11 2.21 14.25
N SER A 30 -4.20 2.99 14.26
CA SER A 30 -5.56 2.45 14.33
C SER A 30 -5.98 1.72 13.05
N PHE A 31 -7.07 0.96 13.12
CA PHE A 31 -7.66 0.32 11.94
C PHE A 31 -8.32 1.33 11.00
N TYR A 32 -8.72 2.50 11.49
CA TYR A 32 -9.08 3.61 10.62
C TYR A 32 -7.88 4.05 9.76
N THR A 33 -6.71 4.24 10.36
CA THR A 33 -5.50 4.58 9.58
C THR A 33 -5.16 3.46 8.58
N LEU A 34 -5.32 2.19 8.97
CA LEU A 34 -5.12 1.06 8.06
C LEU A 34 -6.10 1.08 6.87
N SER A 35 -7.37 1.46 7.09
CA SER A 35 -8.37 1.54 6.01
C SER A 35 -8.07 2.60 4.96
N LEU A 36 -7.24 3.61 5.28
CA LEU A 36 -6.77 4.57 4.28
C LEU A 36 -5.90 3.91 3.19
N LEU A 37 -5.48 2.67 3.38
CA LEU A 37 -4.75 1.88 2.39
C LEU A 37 -5.67 1.03 1.49
N PHE A 38 -6.99 1.04 1.70
CA PHE A 38 -7.94 0.26 0.90
C PHE A 38 -7.89 0.59 -0.59
N GLU A 39 -7.70 1.86 -0.96
CA GLU A 39 -7.50 2.25 -2.36
C GLU A 39 -6.27 1.56 -2.98
N LYS A 40 -5.18 1.41 -2.21
CA LYS A 40 -3.98 0.70 -2.68
C LYS A 40 -4.22 -0.80 -2.79
N VAL A 41 -5.03 -1.37 -1.89
CA VAL A 41 -5.46 -2.78 -1.98
C VAL A 41 -6.27 -2.98 -3.27
N ALA A 42 -7.27 -2.13 -3.53
CA ALA A 42 -8.10 -2.20 -4.73
C ALA A 42 -7.26 -2.05 -6.02
N ALA A 43 -6.32 -1.10 -6.04
CA ALA A 43 -5.46 -0.84 -7.20
C ALA A 43 -4.64 -2.08 -7.61
N GLU A 44 -4.23 -2.93 -6.67
CA GLU A 44 -3.52 -4.16 -6.99
C GLU A 44 -4.40 -5.18 -7.74
N PHE A 45 -5.67 -5.28 -7.35
CA PHE A 45 -6.65 -6.12 -8.06
C PHE A 45 -6.91 -5.58 -9.46
N SER A 46 -7.05 -4.26 -9.62
CA SER A 46 -7.23 -3.62 -10.94
C SER A 46 -6.08 -3.93 -11.91
N LEU A 47 -4.84 -3.98 -11.42
CA LEU A 47 -3.67 -4.25 -12.25
C LEU A 47 -3.53 -5.74 -12.62
N LYS A 48 -3.75 -6.64 -11.66
CA LYS A 48 -3.43 -8.07 -11.83
C LYS A 48 -4.62 -8.91 -12.27
N ALA A 49 -5.83 -8.46 -11.99
CA ALA A 49 -7.06 -9.20 -12.25
C ALA A 49 -8.25 -8.24 -12.50
N PRO A 50 -8.23 -7.42 -13.57
CA PRO A 50 -9.24 -6.39 -13.85
C PRO A 50 -10.66 -6.93 -14.06
N LYS A 51 -10.82 -8.25 -14.22
CA LYS A 51 -12.12 -8.92 -14.31
C LYS A 51 -12.83 -9.02 -12.96
N LEU A 52 -12.11 -8.82 -11.85
CA LEU A 52 -12.61 -8.93 -10.47
C LEU A 52 -13.24 -7.60 -10.00
N ARG A 53 -14.17 -7.07 -10.79
CA ARG A 53 -14.78 -5.74 -10.56
C ARG A 53 -15.47 -5.64 -9.20
N ARG A 54 -16.12 -6.70 -8.74
CA ARG A 54 -16.81 -6.72 -7.44
C ARG A 54 -15.85 -6.44 -6.29
N THR A 55 -14.67 -7.06 -6.29
CA THR A 55 -13.66 -6.86 -5.24
C THR A 55 -13.20 -5.40 -5.21
N ILE A 56 -12.94 -4.81 -6.38
CA ILE A 56 -12.54 -3.41 -6.53
C ILE A 56 -13.64 -2.48 -6.03
N GLU A 57 -14.88 -2.66 -6.53
CA GLU A 57 -16.05 -1.87 -6.16
C GLU A 57 -16.34 -1.93 -4.65
N GLN A 58 -16.13 -3.08 -4.00
CA GLN A 58 -16.38 -3.23 -2.57
C GLN A 58 -15.44 -2.38 -1.70
N PHE A 59 -14.20 -2.13 -2.16
CA PHE A 59 -13.26 -1.23 -1.48
C PHE A 59 -13.45 0.23 -1.88
N GLU A 60 -13.65 0.51 -3.17
CA GLU A 60 -13.82 1.88 -3.68
C GLU A 60 -15.12 2.53 -3.19
N LEU A 61 -16.20 1.73 -3.07
CA LEU A 61 -17.52 2.19 -2.64
C LEU A 61 -17.82 1.86 -1.17
N ASP A 62 -16.80 1.62 -0.35
CA ASP A 62 -17.01 1.34 1.07
C ASP A 62 -17.78 2.47 1.80
N PRO A 63 -17.48 3.78 1.57
CA PRO A 63 -18.24 4.87 2.16
C PRO A 63 -19.75 4.82 1.85
N GLU A 64 -20.09 4.56 0.59
CA GLU A 64 -21.47 4.40 0.10
C GLU A 64 -22.14 3.16 0.69
N ASN A 65 -21.37 2.10 0.91
CA ASN A 65 -21.80 0.86 1.56
C ASN A 65 -21.76 0.94 3.09
N GLN A 66 -21.94 2.14 3.65
CA GLN A 66 -21.97 2.40 5.08
C GLN A 66 -20.72 1.91 5.82
N TRP A 67 -19.55 1.99 5.20
CA TRP A 67 -18.28 1.65 5.82
C TRP A 67 -18.23 0.17 6.26
N MET A 68 -18.76 -0.73 5.44
CA MET A 68 -18.89 -2.16 5.76
C MET A 68 -17.51 -2.83 5.93
N MET A 69 -16.56 -2.57 5.03
CA MET A 69 -15.24 -3.19 5.03
C MET A 69 -14.44 -2.78 6.25
N ILE A 70 -14.43 -1.48 6.58
CA ILE A 70 -13.79 -1.02 7.80
C ILE A 70 -14.47 -1.60 9.05
N LYS A 71 -15.81 -1.66 9.12
CA LYS A 71 -16.53 -2.28 10.26
C LYS A 71 -16.15 -3.75 10.45
N LEU A 72 -16.07 -4.52 9.36
CA LEU A 72 -15.67 -5.93 9.38
C LEU A 72 -14.20 -6.09 9.80
N MET A 73 -13.31 -5.20 9.34
CA MET A 73 -11.90 -5.23 9.72
C MET A 73 -11.69 -5.07 11.24
N HIS A 74 -12.50 -4.23 11.90
CA HIS A 74 -12.47 -4.06 13.37
C HIS A 74 -12.78 -5.34 14.15
N MET A 75 -13.46 -6.31 13.53
CA MET A 75 -13.76 -7.58 14.18
C MET A 75 -12.53 -8.47 14.31
N ILE A 76 -11.49 -8.27 13.49
CA ILE A 76 -10.33 -9.15 13.47
C ILE A 76 -9.40 -8.81 14.65
N PRO A 77 -8.99 -9.79 15.48
CA PRO A 77 -7.95 -9.58 16.48
C PRO A 77 -6.67 -9.03 15.84
N ARG A 78 -6.06 -7.99 16.42
CA ARG A 78 -4.94 -7.26 15.80
C ARG A 78 -3.75 -8.16 15.46
N GLU A 79 -3.38 -9.08 16.35
CA GLU A 79 -2.29 -10.05 16.12
C GLU A 79 -2.64 -11.06 15.02
N LEU A 80 -3.91 -11.49 14.94
CA LEU A 80 -4.36 -12.35 13.86
C LEU A 80 -4.33 -11.60 12.52
N LEU A 81 -4.79 -10.35 12.48
CA LEU A 81 -4.74 -9.52 11.27
C LEU A 81 -3.30 -9.33 10.79
N ARG A 82 -2.37 -9.06 11.73
CA ARG A 82 -0.93 -8.98 11.46
C ARG A 82 -0.44 -10.26 10.79
N SER A 83 -0.71 -11.41 11.42
CA SER A 83 -0.30 -12.73 10.92
C SER A 83 -0.91 -13.05 9.54
N ILE A 84 -2.15 -12.63 9.30
CA ILE A 84 -2.86 -12.79 8.03
C ILE A 84 -2.19 -11.97 6.92
N ILE A 85 -1.91 -10.69 7.19
CA ILE A 85 -1.25 -9.81 6.22
C ILE A 85 0.15 -10.34 5.90
N GLN A 86 0.90 -10.78 6.91
CA GLN A 86 2.24 -11.33 6.72
C GLN A 86 2.22 -12.71 6.05
N GLY A 87 1.13 -13.48 6.13
CA GLY A 87 1.11 -14.87 5.69
C GLY A 87 1.78 -15.83 6.67
N THR A 88 1.85 -15.48 7.96
CA THR A 88 2.59 -16.19 9.01
C THR A 88 1.67 -16.87 10.03
N VAL A 89 0.37 -16.98 9.74
CA VAL A 89 -0.65 -17.52 10.66
C VAL A 89 -0.24 -18.85 11.32
N ALA A 90 0.31 -19.82 10.58
CA ALA A 90 0.73 -21.10 11.16
C ALA A 90 1.90 -20.97 12.15
N TYR A 91 2.86 -20.08 11.85
CA TYR A 91 4.03 -19.79 12.66
C TYR A 91 3.68 -19.00 13.93
N ASP A 92 2.82 -17.99 13.80
CA ASP A 92 2.41 -17.12 14.92
C ASP A 92 1.36 -17.77 15.82
N ASP A 93 0.72 -18.85 15.38
CA ASP A 93 -0.22 -19.63 16.20
C ASP A 93 0.48 -20.56 17.21
N GLN A 94 1.81 -20.66 17.18
CA GLN A 94 2.56 -21.43 18.16
C GLN A 94 2.66 -20.70 19.50
N ARG A 95 2.65 -21.45 20.60
CA ARG A 95 2.64 -20.90 21.97
C ARG A 95 3.91 -20.11 22.35
N TRP A 96 5.04 -20.34 21.68
CA TRP A 96 6.37 -19.82 22.07
C TRP A 96 6.97 -18.82 21.09
N THR A 97 6.35 -18.56 19.94
CA THR A 97 6.91 -17.69 18.89
C THR A 97 6.68 -16.19 19.14
N ARG A 98 5.98 -15.82 20.23
CA ARG A 98 5.62 -14.43 20.53
C ARG A 98 6.53 -13.75 21.56
N PRO A 99 7.15 -12.60 21.24
CA PRO A 99 7.87 -11.77 22.22
C PRO A 99 6.93 -11.32 23.34
N GLY A 100 7.27 -11.60 24.60
CA GLY A 100 6.45 -11.26 25.77
C GLY A 100 5.40 -12.31 26.16
N ALA A 101 5.22 -13.37 25.37
CA ALA A 101 4.29 -14.46 25.69
C ALA A 101 4.96 -15.53 26.57
N ALA A 102 5.37 -15.15 27.77
CA ALA A 102 5.61 -16.10 28.84
C ALA A 102 4.26 -16.78 29.20
N GLY A 103 3.81 -17.74 28.39
CA GLY A 103 2.65 -18.60 28.65
C GLY A 103 1.30 -18.20 28.04
N GLN A 104 1.21 -17.20 27.16
CA GLN A 104 -0.09 -16.81 26.56
C GLN A 104 -0.35 -17.43 25.18
N GLY A 105 -0.99 -18.60 25.18
CA GLY A 105 -1.97 -19.07 24.20
C GLY A 105 -1.61 -19.11 22.70
N THR A 106 -2.57 -19.58 21.91
CA THR A 106 -2.59 -19.54 20.43
C THR A 106 -3.02 -18.15 19.93
N LEU A 107 -3.13 -17.92 18.62
CA LEU A 107 -3.72 -16.68 18.09
C LEU A 107 -5.16 -16.60 18.56
N ALA A 108 -5.56 -15.43 19.07
CA ALA A 108 -6.95 -15.16 19.39
C ALA A 108 -7.80 -15.31 18.12
N GLU A 109 -8.92 -15.98 18.26
CA GLU A 109 -9.88 -16.23 17.17
C GLU A 109 -11.29 -16.29 17.74
N TYR A 110 -12.26 -16.28 16.85
CA TYR A 110 -13.65 -16.55 17.21
C TYR A 110 -13.95 -18.05 17.27
N SER A 111 -15.09 -18.39 17.86
CA SER A 111 -15.63 -19.74 17.91
C SER A 111 -15.94 -20.29 16.52
N HIS A 112 -15.93 -21.62 16.44
CA HIS A 112 -16.26 -22.36 15.23
C HIS A 112 -17.78 -22.52 15.02
N ASP A 113 -18.63 -21.91 15.84
CA ASP A 113 -20.08 -22.15 15.78
C ASP A 113 -20.79 -21.14 14.87
N GLY A 114 -21.54 -21.59 13.87
CA GLY A 114 -22.32 -20.72 12.97
C GLY A 114 -21.47 -20.00 11.91
N PRO A 115 -21.99 -18.94 11.27
CA PRO A 115 -21.39 -18.36 10.07
C PRO A 115 -20.15 -17.50 10.34
N GLY A 116 -19.25 -17.42 9.36
CA GLY A 116 -18.09 -16.55 9.42
C GLY A 116 -17.05 -16.83 8.35
N ILE A 117 -15.91 -16.15 8.48
CA ILE A 117 -14.76 -16.25 7.58
C ILE A 117 -13.57 -16.82 8.35
N TYR A 118 -12.90 -17.77 7.73
CA TYR A 118 -11.74 -18.43 8.27
C TYR A 118 -10.54 -18.34 7.32
N VAL A 119 -9.36 -18.45 7.90
CA VAL A 119 -8.09 -18.56 7.18
C VAL A 119 -7.45 -19.92 7.47
N ILE A 120 -6.86 -20.49 6.44
CA ILE A 120 -6.07 -21.71 6.49
C ILE A 120 -4.63 -21.38 6.11
N ALA A 121 -3.71 -21.87 6.93
CA ALA A 121 -2.28 -21.78 6.73
C ALA A 121 -1.64 -23.17 6.77
N LEU A 122 -0.47 -23.27 6.12
CA LEU A 122 0.28 -24.51 6.01
C LEU A 122 1.59 -24.42 6.79
N SER A 123 1.96 -25.52 7.42
CA SER A 123 3.28 -25.71 8.01
C SER A 123 3.73 -27.17 7.86
N VAL A 124 4.98 -27.46 8.24
CA VAL A 124 5.50 -28.82 8.31
C VAL A 124 5.54 -29.27 9.76
N ASN A 125 5.13 -30.53 10.02
CA ASN A 125 5.18 -31.11 11.35
C ASN A 125 6.59 -31.04 11.95
N ASN A 126 6.66 -30.86 13.27
CA ASN A 126 7.89 -30.70 14.03
C ASN A 126 8.74 -29.48 13.61
N ARG A 127 8.15 -28.47 12.95
CA ARG A 127 8.82 -27.20 12.60
C ARG A 127 8.18 -25.96 13.19
N ASN A 128 7.41 -26.10 14.27
CA ASN A 128 6.86 -24.95 15.00
C ASN A 128 6.13 -23.95 14.08
N GLY A 129 5.27 -24.45 13.19
CA GLY A 129 4.51 -23.61 12.27
C GLY A 129 5.31 -23.05 11.09
N GLU A 130 6.60 -23.36 10.96
CA GLU A 130 7.40 -23.02 9.77
C GLU A 130 6.98 -23.87 8.56
N PHE A 131 7.11 -23.26 7.37
CA PHE A 131 6.77 -23.83 6.08
C PHE A 131 8.03 -24.41 5.40
N LEU A 132 8.05 -24.46 4.07
CA LEU A 132 9.16 -24.97 3.29
C LEU A 132 10.38 -24.03 3.36
N SER A 133 11.56 -24.63 3.39
CA SER A 133 12.84 -23.95 3.12
C SER A 133 13.01 -23.64 1.61
N TRP A 134 14.04 -22.88 1.25
CA TRP A 134 14.32 -22.61 -0.17
C TRP A 134 14.64 -23.90 -0.95
N ASP A 135 15.46 -24.79 -0.38
CA ASP A 135 15.82 -26.08 -1.00
C ASP A 135 14.58 -26.95 -1.27
N GLU A 136 13.71 -27.08 -0.27
CA GLU A 136 12.45 -27.82 -0.41
C GLU A 136 11.51 -27.16 -1.41
N MET A 137 11.49 -25.82 -1.46
CA MET A 137 10.68 -25.09 -2.44
C MET A 137 11.12 -25.42 -3.88
N GLN A 138 12.43 -25.58 -4.16
CA GLN A 138 12.90 -25.96 -5.50
C GLN A 138 12.38 -27.36 -5.90
N ILE A 139 12.42 -28.31 -4.97
CA ILE A 139 11.86 -29.65 -5.20
C ILE A 139 10.35 -29.58 -5.42
N PHE A 140 9.64 -28.83 -4.58
CA PHE A 140 8.21 -28.60 -4.69
C PHE A 140 7.82 -27.99 -6.05
N LEU A 141 8.56 -26.97 -6.50
CA LEU A 141 8.35 -26.33 -7.81
C LEU A 141 8.48 -27.35 -8.95
N GLY A 142 9.50 -28.20 -8.92
CA GLY A 142 9.67 -29.28 -9.91
C GLY A 142 8.51 -30.28 -9.93
N GLN A 143 7.99 -30.65 -8.75
CA GLN A 143 6.84 -31.55 -8.64
C GLN A 143 5.54 -30.88 -9.16
N LEU A 144 5.33 -29.60 -8.84
CA LEU A 144 4.17 -28.84 -9.30
C LEU A 144 4.20 -28.65 -10.83
N GLU A 145 5.36 -28.32 -11.40
CA GLU A 145 5.58 -28.26 -12.84
C GLU A 145 5.31 -29.59 -13.51
N GLY A 146 5.87 -30.69 -12.97
CA GLY A 146 5.62 -32.04 -13.49
C GLY A 146 4.15 -32.44 -13.45
N TYR A 147 3.40 -32.00 -12.43
CA TYR A 147 1.96 -32.25 -12.34
C TYR A 147 1.17 -31.48 -13.41
N ILE A 148 1.53 -30.22 -13.69
CA ILE A 148 0.94 -29.42 -14.76
C ILE A 148 1.24 -30.03 -16.13
N ASP A 149 2.49 -30.44 -16.37
CA ASP A 149 2.91 -31.13 -17.59
C ASP A 149 2.11 -32.41 -17.81
N ALA A 150 1.91 -33.21 -16.75
CA ALA A 150 1.13 -34.43 -16.82
C ALA A 150 -0.32 -34.16 -17.22
N TYR A 151 -0.92 -33.06 -16.73
CA TYR A 151 -2.24 -32.62 -17.20
C TYR A 151 -2.23 -32.33 -18.70
N ASP A 152 -1.28 -31.51 -19.18
CA ASP A 152 -1.23 -31.11 -20.59
C ASP A 152 -1.04 -32.33 -21.51
N ILE A 153 -0.21 -33.30 -21.10
CA ILE A 153 -0.04 -34.59 -21.80
C ILE A 153 -1.36 -35.35 -21.86
N MET A 154 -2.08 -35.46 -20.74
CA MET A 154 -3.33 -36.19 -20.68
C MET A 154 -4.45 -35.52 -21.48
N ALA A 155 -4.46 -34.18 -21.52
CA ALA A 155 -5.42 -33.40 -22.28
C ALA A 155 -5.19 -33.46 -23.80
N THR A 156 -3.94 -33.59 -24.23
CA THR A 156 -3.58 -33.52 -25.66
C THR A 156 -3.28 -34.87 -26.32
N LYS A 157 -2.87 -35.88 -25.55
CA LYS A 157 -2.43 -37.18 -26.09
C LYS A 157 -3.27 -38.35 -25.59
N GLN A 158 -3.72 -39.17 -26.53
CA GLN A 158 -4.30 -40.49 -26.26
C GLN A 158 -3.26 -41.40 -25.58
N ILE A 159 -3.73 -42.34 -24.74
CA ILE A 159 -2.86 -43.21 -23.91
C ILE A 159 -1.81 -43.95 -24.75
N ASN A 160 -2.21 -44.49 -25.90
CA ASN A 160 -1.35 -45.22 -26.83
C ASN A 160 -0.33 -44.33 -27.57
N ALA A 161 -0.59 -43.02 -27.67
CA ALA A 161 0.29 -42.04 -28.31
C ALA A 161 1.33 -41.42 -27.36
N ARG A 162 1.26 -41.72 -26.06
CA ARG A 162 2.21 -41.21 -25.05
C ARG A 162 3.55 -41.94 -25.15
N SER A 163 4.62 -41.15 -25.22
CA SER A 163 6.01 -41.65 -25.13
C SER A 163 6.30 -42.30 -23.78
N GLN A 164 7.45 -42.94 -23.63
CA GLN A 164 7.86 -43.48 -22.33
C GLN A 164 8.05 -42.37 -21.28
N ASP A 165 8.59 -41.22 -21.69
CA ASP A 165 8.73 -40.04 -20.82
C ASP A 165 7.37 -39.46 -20.41
N ASP A 166 6.42 -39.35 -21.36
CA ASP A 166 5.05 -38.90 -21.07
C ASP A 166 4.39 -39.79 -20.01
N ARG A 167 4.56 -41.11 -20.12
CA ARG A 167 4.02 -42.08 -19.17
C ARG A 167 4.65 -41.94 -17.79
N PHE A 168 5.96 -41.66 -17.71
CA PHE A 168 6.65 -41.42 -16.44
C PHE A 168 6.12 -40.17 -15.74
N LYS A 169 5.94 -39.06 -16.47
CA LYS A 169 5.36 -37.82 -15.93
C LYS A 169 3.94 -38.04 -15.39
N VAL A 170 3.09 -38.74 -16.15
CA VAL A 170 1.73 -39.08 -15.69
C VAL A 170 1.78 -39.98 -14.45
N TYR A 171 2.67 -40.97 -14.42
CA TYR A 171 2.85 -41.82 -13.25
C TYR A 171 3.26 -41.03 -12.00
N ALA A 172 4.21 -40.09 -12.13
CA ALA A 172 4.63 -39.22 -11.03
C ALA A 172 3.47 -38.36 -10.50
N ALA A 173 2.67 -37.77 -11.40
CA ALA A 173 1.48 -37.02 -10.99
C ALA A 173 0.46 -37.91 -10.24
N ARG A 174 0.27 -39.16 -10.66
CA ARG A 174 -0.56 -40.13 -9.95
C ARG A 174 -0.01 -40.50 -8.58
N PHE A 175 1.31 -40.58 -8.43
CA PHE A 175 1.93 -40.82 -7.14
C PHE A 175 1.63 -39.68 -6.13
N ILE A 176 1.60 -38.42 -6.60
CA ILE A 176 1.14 -37.29 -5.80
C ILE A 176 -0.34 -37.47 -5.38
N GLU A 177 -1.22 -37.87 -6.30
CA GLU A 177 -2.63 -38.09 -5.96
C GLU A 177 -2.85 -39.22 -4.94
N LYS A 178 -1.97 -40.23 -4.95
CA LYS A 178 -2.02 -41.40 -4.05
C LYS A 178 -1.83 -41.05 -2.58
N GLN A 179 -1.26 -39.89 -2.26
CA GLN A 179 -0.95 -39.50 -0.88
C GLN A 179 -2.20 -39.35 -0.02
N PHE A 180 -3.31 -38.84 -0.59
CA PHE A 180 -4.54 -38.61 0.16
C PHE A 180 -5.80 -39.15 -0.54
N ARG A 181 -5.62 -39.96 -1.59
CA ARG A 181 -6.72 -40.44 -2.40
C ARG A 181 -6.32 -41.68 -3.18
N LYS A 182 -7.29 -42.56 -3.45
CA LYS A 182 -7.12 -43.60 -4.47
C LYS A 182 -7.33 -42.97 -5.85
N PRO A 183 -6.31 -42.82 -6.71
CA PRO A 183 -6.52 -42.28 -8.03
C PRO A 183 -7.33 -43.26 -8.90
N ASN A 184 -8.05 -42.71 -9.86
CA ASN A 184 -8.53 -43.51 -10.99
C ASN A 184 -7.40 -43.55 -12.01
N ASP A 185 -6.74 -44.70 -12.18
CA ASP A 185 -5.54 -44.82 -13.00
C ASP A 185 -5.75 -44.30 -14.45
N ASP A 186 -6.95 -44.50 -15.00
CA ASP A 186 -7.33 -44.08 -16.37
C ASP A 186 -8.16 -42.78 -16.43
N GLY A 187 -8.57 -42.22 -15.29
CA GLY A 187 -9.40 -41.01 -15.22
C GLY A 187 -8.64 -39.70 -15.48
N PRO A 188 -9.27 -38.51 -15.45
CA PRO A 188 -8.52 -37.26 -15.41
C PRO A 188 -7.71 -37.12 -14.10
N LEU A 189 -6.72 -36.24 -14.09
CA LEU A 189 -6.12 -35.77 -12.84
C LEU A 189 -7.19 -34.96 -12.07
N PHE A 190 -7.28 -35.15 -10.76
CA PHE A 190 -8.36 -34.61 -9.93
C PHE A 190 -8.12 -33.17 -9.49
N PHE A 191 -6.87 -32.84 -9.16
CA PHE A 191 -6.52 -31.48 -8.71
C PHE A 191 -6.48 -30.49 -9.87
N ILE A 192 -6.13 -30.97 -11.07
CA ILE A 192 -6.19 -30.23 -12.32
C ILE A 192 -6.98 -31.08 -13.32
N SER A 193 -8.27 -30.78 -13.47
CA SER A 193 -9.19 -31.53 -14.34
C SER A 193 -9.73 -30.71 -15.51
N SER A 194 -9.23 -29.48 -15.70
CA SER A 194 -9.68 -28.55 -16.74
C SER A 194 -8.62 -27.50 -17.05
N ASP A 195 -8.72 -26.85 -18.21
CA ASP A 195 -7.77 -25.81 -18.65
C ASP A 195 -7.78 -24.60 -17.72
N SER A 196 -8.94 -24.28 -17.15
CA SER A 196 -9.06 -23.25 -16.13
C SER A 196 -8.30 -23.64 -14.86
N GLY A 197 -8.42 -24.89 -14.40
CA GLY A 197 -7.64 -25.40 -13.27
C GLY A 197 -6.14 -25.38 -13.55
N ALA A 198 -5.72 -25.73 -14.77
CA ALA A 198 -4.31 -25.69 -15.17
C ALA A 198 -3.78 -24.26 -15.20
N SER A 199 -4.58 -23.31 -15.68
CA SER A 199 -4.25 -21.89 -15.66
C SER A 199 -4.07 -21.37 -14.23
N SER A 200 -4.96 -21.75 -13.30
CA SER A 200 -4.82 -21.40 -11.88
C SER A 200 -3.60 -22.05 -11.22
N ALA A 201 -3.27 -23.29 -11.57
CA ALA A 201 -2.05 -23.95 -11.07
C ALA A 201 -0.78 -23.27 -11.58
N ARG A 202 -0.76 -22.77 -12.83
CA ARG A 202 0.36 -21.97 -13.36
C ARG A 202 0.52 -20.62 -12.64
N LEU A 203 -0.58 -19.97 -12.24
CA LEU A 203 -0.53 -18.77 -11.41
C LEU A 203 0.05 -19.08 -10.02
N LEU A 204 -0.39 -20.17 -9.40
CA LEU A 204 0.16 -20.65 -8.13
C LEU A 204 1.66 -20.96 -8.25
N LEU A 205 2.08 -21.63 -9.34
CA LEU A 205 3.49 -21.89 -9.61
C LEU A 205 4.32 -20.60 -9.68
N ALA A 206 3.82 -19.58 -10.40
CA ALA A 206 4.47 -18.27 -10.45
C ALA A 206 4.55 -17.61 -9.07
N SER A 207 3.53 -17.79 -8.24
CA SER A 207 3.52 -17.32 -6.84
C SER A 207 4.60 -18.00 -5.99
N PHE A 208 4.72 -19.33 -6.04
CA PHE A 208 5.76 -20.07 -5.32
C PHE A 208 7.17 -19.71 -5.80
N ARG A 209 7.37 -19.46 -7.09
CA ARG A 209 8.67 -18.99 -7.61
C ARG A 209 9.10 -17.65 -7.00
N ARG A 210 8.16 -16.77 -6.63
CA ARG A 210 8.50 -15.52 -5.91
C ARG A 210 8.98 -15.77 -4.48
N ARG A 211 8.59 -16.89 -3.86
CA ARG A 211 9.04 -17.31 -2.52
C ARG A 211 10.42 -17.98 -2.53
N ALA A 212 10.88 -18.44 -3.68
CA ALA A 212 12.19 -19.05 -3.86
C ALA A 212 12.89 -18.46 -5.10
N PRO A 213 13.51 -17.26 -4.96
CA PRO A 213 14.19 -16.62 -6.08
C PRO A 213 15.30 -17.51 -6.64
N LEU A 214 15.67 -17.29 -7.91
CA LEU A 214 16.69 -18.08 -8.62
C LEU A 214 18.04 -18.07 -7.92
N GLN A 215 18.40 -16.95 -7.28
CA GLN A 215 19.57 -16.87 -6.45
C GLN A 215 19.23 -17.42 -5.06
N PRO A 216 19.96 -18.44 -4.58
CA PRO A 216 19.73 -18.97 -3.24
C PRO A 216 20.05 -17.90 -2.18
N PRO A 217 19.30 -17.86 -1.06
CA PRO A 217 19.67 -17.04 0.08
C PRO A 217 20.95 -17.58 0.74
N ASP A 218 21.54 -16.78 1.64
CA ASP A 218 22.77 -17.13 2.36
C ASP A 218 22.67 -18.49 3.08
N ASP A 219 21.48 -18.82 3.61
CA ASP A 219 21.16 -20.15 4.13
C ASP A 219 19.88 -20.70 3.45
N PRO A 220 20.01 -21.58 2.45
CA PRO A 220 18.88 -22.13 1.70
C PRO A 220 18.06 -23.15 2.49
N LYS A 221 18.56 -23.62 3.65
CA LYS A 221 17.88 -24.61 4.50
C LYS A 221 16.99 -23.96 5.55
N VAL A 222 17.07 -22.65 5.72
CA VAL A 222 16.22 -21.93 6.66
C VAL A 222 14.75 -22.03 6.22
N PRO A 223 13.87 -22.58 7.07
CA PRO A 223 12.44 -22.64 6.79
C PRO A 223 11.80 -21.25 6.76
N GLN A 224 10.79 -21.09 5.89
CA GLN A 224 10.01 -19.86 5.82
C GLN A 224 8.99 -19.79 6.97
N TYR A 225 8.78 -18.60 7.54
CA TYR A 225 7.64 -18.32 8.40
C TYR A 225 6.36 -18.12 7.58
N GLN A 226 6.52 -17.63 6.34
CA GLN A 226 5.40 -17.35 5.46
C GLN A 226 4.95 -18.60 4.70
N SER A 227 3.66 -18.90 4.75
CA SER A 227 3.01 -19.86 3.86
C SER A 227 2.03 -19.15 2.92
N PRO A 228 1.62 -19.77 1.81
CA PRO A 228 0.41 -19.36 1.12
C PRO A 228 -0.80 -19.57 2.05
N LEU A 229 -1.80 -18.70 1.92
CA LEU A 229 -3.03 -18.76 2.70
C LEU A 229 -4.22 -19.13 1.80
N TYR A 230 -5.19 -19.81 2.39
CA TYR A 230 -6.53 -19.96 1.82
C TYR A 230 -7.52 -19.25 2.73
N VAL A 231 -8.43 -18.48 2.15
CA VAL A 231 -9.55 -17.88 2.88
C VAL A 231 -10.82 -18.55 2.43
N GLY A 232 -11.63 -19.00 3.39
CA GLY A 232 -12.95 -19.58 3.13
C GLY A 232 -14.03 -18.85 3.91
N CYS A 233 -15.25 -18.89 3.37
CA CYS A 233 -16.46 -18.47 4.07
C CYS A 233 -17.33 -19.70 4.38
N SER A 234 -18.08 -19.64 5.47
CA SER A 234 -19.07 -20.66 5.80
C SER A 234 -20.32 -20.06 6.43
N GLU A 235 -21.44 -20.74 6.22
CA GLU A 235 -22.67 -20.49 6.99
C GLU A 235 -22.69 -21.30 8.29
N GLU A 236 -21.85 -22.35 8.38
CA GLU A 236 -21.68 -23.22 9.54
C GLU A 236 -20.20 -23.67 9.62
N LEU A 237 -19.39 -22.86 10.30
CA LEU A 237 -17.94 -23.04 10.37
C LEU A 237 -17.53 -24.41 10.93
N SER A 238 -18.27 -24.94 11.89
CA SER A 238 -17.95 -26.20 12.57
C SER A 238 -17.80 -27.35 11.57
N LYS A 239 -18.73 -27.43 10.61
CA LYS A 239 -18.75 -28.44 9.55
C LYS A 239 -17.64 -28.21 8.53
N ASP A 240 -17.54 -27.01 7.98
CA ASP A 240 -16.59 -26.75 6.89
C ASP A 240 -15.14 -26.81 7.37
N LEU A 241 -14.86 -26.45 8.63
CA LEU A 241 -13.53 -26.58 9.19
C LEU A 241 -13.12 -28.05 9.40
N GLU A 242 -14.06 -28.96 9.64
CA GLU A 242 -13.76 -30.40 9.72
C GLU A 242 -13.27 -30.97 8.37
N ASP A 243 -13.78 -30.47 7.24
CA ASP A 243 -13.37 -30.87 5.89
C ASP A 243 -11.88 -30.62 5.61
N HIS A 244 -11.26 -29.71 6.35
CA HIS A 244 -9.82 -29.39 6.23
C HIS A 244 -8.94 -30.24 7.15
N THR A 245 -9.36 -31.46 7.48
CA THR A 245 -8.54 -32.43 8.24
C THR A 245 -7.81 -33.37 7.28
N LEU A 246 -6.50 -33.53 7.47
CA LEU A 246 -5.63 -34.32 6.58
C LEU A 246 -5.70 -35.83 6.83
N ASN A 247 -6.59 -36.29 7.72
CA ASN A 247 -6.80 -37.71 7.99
C ASN A 247 -7.91 -38.34 7.12
N GLN A 248 -8.51 -37.56 6.21
CA GLN A 248 -9.57 -37.98 5.31
C GLN A 248 -9.23 -37.67 3.85
N SER A 249 -10.09 -38.12 2.94
CA SER A 249 -10.02 -37.78 1.53
C SER A 249 -10.05 -36.26 1.33
N LEU A 250 -9.11 -35.72 0.55
CA LEU A 250 -9.04 -34.31 0.17
C LEU A 250 -10.05 -33.95 -0.94
N ALA A 251 -11.27 -34.47 -0.85
CA ALA A 251 -12.28 -34.26 -1.87
C ALA A 251 -12.99 -32.91 -1.75
N SER A 252 -13.24 -32.45 -0.52
CA SER A 252 -13.92 -31.20 -0.17
C SER A 252 -12.97 -30.00 -0.04
N ILE A 253 -11.65 -30.23 0.01
CA ILE A 253 -10.66 -29.15 0.10
C ILE A 253 -10.49 -28.40 -1.23
N ASN A 254 -10.09 -27.13 -1.15
CA ASN A 254 -9.66 -26.37 -2.32
C ASN A 254 -8.59 -27.15 -3.12
N LYS A 255 -8.76 -27.25 -4.44
CA LYS A 255 -7.93 -28.11 -5.30
C LYS A 255 -6.44 -27.74 -5.29
N LEU A 256 -6.10 -26.45 -5.22
CA LEU A 256 -4.71 -25.97 -5.18
C LEU A 256 -4.06 -26.23 -3.82
N LEU A 257 -4.82 -26.03 -2.74
CA LEU A 257 -4.41 -26.39 -1.39
C LEU A 257 -4.19 -27.90 -1.27
N GLY A 258 -5.13 -28.70 -1.76
CA GLY A 258 -5.06 -30.16 -1.78
C GLY A 258 -3.87 -30.69 -2.59
N LEU A 259 -3.60 -30.09 -3.76
CA LEU A 259 -2.41 -30.41 -4.57
C LEU A 259 -1.13 -30.09 -3.80
N THR A 260 -1.06 -28.93 -3.16
CA THR A 260 0.11 -28.48 -2.40
C THR A 260 0.44 -29.45 -1.26
N VAL A 261 -0.53 -29.81 -0.42
CA VAL A 261 -0.29 -30.77 0.67
C VAL A 261 0.04 -32.16 0.16
N SER A 262 -0.52 -32.58 -0.99
CA SER A 262 -0.19 -33.86 -1.61
C SER A 262 1.25 -33.90 -2.14
N ILE A 263 1.74 -32.79 -2.71
CA ILE A 263 3.14 -32.67 -3.13
C ILE A 263 4.06 -32.69 -1.91
N MET A 264 3.73 -31.94 -0.85
CA MET A 264 4.52 -31.96 0.40
C MET A 264 4.64 -33.39 0.95
N GLN A 265 3.54 -34.13 1.00
CA GLN A 265 3.54 -35.52 1.44
C GLN A 265 4.38 -36.44 0.52
N ALA A 266 4.32 -36.23 -0.80
CA ALA A 266 5.13 -36.96 -1.77
C ALA A 266 6.64 -36.63 -1.68
N MET A 267 7.01 -35.52 -1.05
CA MET A 267 8.39 -35.13 -0.72
C MET A 267 8.82 -35.63 0.66
N ASP A 268 8.07 -36.56 1.25
CA ASP A 268 8.30 -37.10 2.61
C ASP A 268 8.22 -36.03 3.73
N LEU A 269 7.49 -34.94 3.48
CA LEU A 269 7.14 -33.95 4.51
C LEU A 269 5.76 -34.27 5.08
N GLU A 270 5.55 -33.95 6.36
CA GLU A 270 4.25 -34.12 7.00
C GLU A 270 3.55 -32.74 7.08
N PRO A 271 2.63 -32.41 6.16
CA PRO A 271 1.94 -31.13 6.18
C PRO A 271 0.98 -31.01 7.37
N ILE A 272 0.88 -29.80 7.93
CA ILE A 272 -0.09 -29.43 8.96
C ILE A 272 -0.96 -28.28 8.43
N ILE A 273 -2.27 -28.39 8.67
CA ILE A 273 -3.25 -27.33 8.42
C ILE A 273 -3.58 -26.62 9.74
N THR A 274 -3.25 -25.33 9.81
CA THR A 274 -3.70 -24.42 10.88
C THR A 274 -4.94 -23.67 10.41
N LYS A 275 -5.98 -23.62 11.24
CA LYS A 275 -7.27 -22.99 10.95
C LYS A 275 -7.50 -21.86 11.93
N LYS A 276 -7.95 -20.70 11.46
CA LYS A 276 -8.34 -19.58 12.33
C LYS A 276 -9.62 -18.91 11.88
N VAL A 277 -10.57 -18.72 12.80
CA VAL A 277 -11.78 -17.93 12.53
C VAL A 277 -11.51 -16.46 12.78
N ALA A 278 -11.43 -15.68 11.70
CA ALA A 278 -11.05 -14.27 11.77
C ALA A 278 -12.25 -13.32 11.95
N ILE A 279 -13.40 -13.66 11.36
CA ILE A 279 -14.59 -12.79 11.35
C ILE A 279 -15.84 -13.63 11.57
N LYS A 280 -16.72 -13.18 12.47
CA LYS A 280 -18.08 -13.70 12.62
C LYS A 280 -19.06 -12.78 11.89
N THR A 281 -20.06 -13.37 11.27
CA THR A 281 -21.09 -12.62 10.53
C THR A 281 -22.47 -12.95 11.06
N TRP A 282 -23.40 -12.02 10.92
CA TRP A 282 -24.77 -12.20 11.40
C TRP A 282 -25.83 -11.50 10.56
N LEU A 283 -25.41 -10.78 9.51
CA LEU A 283 -26.27 -10.20 8.50
C LEU A 283 -25.91 -10.79 7.12
N PRO A 284 -26.87 -10.91 6.20
CA PRO A 284 -26.64 -11.57 4.92
C PRO A 284 -25.51 -10.98 4.08
N ASP A 285 -25.38 -9.66 4.07
CA ASP A 285 -24.39 -8.96 3.24
C ASP A 285 -23.01 -8.86 3.91
N GLN A 286 -22.87 -9.26 5.19
CA GLN A 286 -21.57 -9.28 5.87
C GLN A 286 -20.69 -10.43 5.39
N LEU A 287 -21.25 -11.63 5.21
CA LEU A 287 -20.48 -12.79 4.75
C LEU A 287 -19.74 -12.53 3.43
N PRO A 288 -20.41 -12.04 2.37
CA PRO A 288 -19.73 -11.78 1.11
C PRO A 288 -18.67 -10.67 1.22
N ALA A 289 -18.97 -9.57 1.92
CA ALA A 289 -18.03 -8.47 2.10
C ALA A 289 -16.81 -8.89 2.94
N ALA A 290 -17.02 -9.69 3.99
CA ALA A 290 -15.97 -10.18 4.88
C ALA A 290 -15.02 -11.16 4.16
N GLU A 291 -15.57 -11.99 3.27
CA GLU A 291 -14.78 -12.88 2.41
C GLU A 291 -13.86 -12.06 1.49
N ILE A 292 -14.39 -11.06 0.80
CA ILE A 292 -13.61 -10.17 -0.07
C ILE A 292 -12.51 -9.45 0.73
N LEU A 293 -12.87 -8.90 1.88
CA LEU A 293 -11.93 -8.19 2.77
C LEU A 293 -10.76 -9.11 3.14
N LEU A 294 -11.06 -10.30 3.66
CA LEU A 294 -10.02 -11.19 4.17
C LEU A 294 -9.20 -11.81 3.03
N ILE A 295 -9.81 -12.13 1.88
CA ILE A 295 -9.07 -12.60 0.70
C ILE A 295 -8.01 -11.57 0.30
N SER A 296 -8.39 -10.30 0.28
CA SER A 296 -7.56 -9.19 -0.18
C SER A 296 -6.44 -8.86 0.81
N LEU A 297 -6.75 -8.81 2.12
CA LEU A 297 -5.76 -8.57 3.17
C LEU A 297 -4.76 -9.74 3.29
N ALA A 298 -5.24 -10.98 3.18
CA ALA A 298 -4.40 -12.18 3.17
C ALA A 298 -3.59 -12.33 1.88
N ARG A 299 -3.97 -11.61 0.81
CA ARG A 299 -3.49 -11.81 -0.56
C ARG A 299 -3.62 -13.27 -1.01
N SER A 300 -4.71 -13.89 -0.58
CA SER A 300 -4.95 -15.33 -0.73
C SER A 300 -5.35 -15.74 -2.14
N ALA A 301 -5.55 -14.78 -3.06
CA ALA A 301 -5.83 -15.11 -4.45
C ALA A 301 -4.62 -15.77 -5.14
N SER A 302 -4.89 -16.74 -6.02
CA SER A 302 -3.90 -17.51 -6.77
C SER A 302 -3.02 -16.68 -7.70
N PHE A 303 -3.52 -15.56 -8.21
CA PHE A 303 -2.72 -14.59 -9.00
C PHE A 303 -1.87 -13.66 -8.10
N GLN A 304 -2.08 -13.69 -6.79
CA GLN A 304 -1.26 -13.02 -5.78
C GLN A 304 -0.36 -14.07 -5.10
N ASP A 305 -0.72 -14.49 -3.89
CA ASP A 305 0.15 -15.24 -2.97
C ASP A 305 -0.49 -16.46 -2.30
N GLY A 306 -1.70 -16.87 -2.70
CA GLY A 306 -2.46 -17.93 -2.02
C GLY A 306 -3.24 -18.90 -2.92
N PHE A 307 -4.29 -19.51 -2.36
CA PHE A 307 -5.03 -20.63 -2.99
C PHE A 307 -6.41 -20.28 -3.56
N ASN A 308 -6.95 -19.08 -3.33
CA ASN A 308 -8.26 -18.67 -3.82
C ASN A 308 -8.25 -18.48 -5.36
N ILE A 309 -9.07 -19.25 -6.07
CA ILE A 309 -9.18 -19.17 -7.54
C ILE A 309 -10.26 -18.16 -7.96
N GLN A 310 -11.36 -18.13 -7.22
CA GLN A 310 -12.52 -17.30 -7.51
C GLN A 310 -12.53 -16.04 -6.63
N ASP A 311 -13.23 -15.03 -7.11
CA ASP A 311 -13.62 -13.88 -6.29
C ASP A 311 -14.40 -14.33 -5.06
N GLY A 312 -14.19 -13.61 -3.96
CA GLY A 312 -15.08 -13.68 -2.81
C GLY A 312 -16.44 -13.05 -3.11
N GLY A 313 -17.37 -13.26 -2.20
CA GLY A 313 -18.64 -12.54 -2.18
C GLY A 313 -19.75 -13.17 -3.00
N ASN A 314 -19.63 -14.46 -3.35
CA ASN A 314 -20.66 -15.18 -4.11
C ASN A 314 -21.79 -15.72 -3.22
N LYS A 315 -21.58 -15.78 -1.90
CA LYS A 315 -22.51 -16.40 -0.95
C LYS A 315 -23.04 -15.38 0.05
N LYS A 316 -24.37 -15.27 0.16
CA LYS A 316 -25.00 -14.52 1.26
C LYS A 316 -24.94 -15.33 2.55
N GLY A 317 -24.80 -14.65 3.68
CA GLY A 317 -24.84 -15.29 4.98
C GLY A 317 -26.25 -15.41 5.55
N PRO A 318 -26.43 -16.21 6.61
CA PRO A 318 -27.68 -16.25 7.37
C PRO A 318 -27.76 -15.08 8.35
N THR A 319 -28.99 -14.66 8.66
CA THR A 319 -29.24 -13.77 9.80
C THR A 319 -29.22 -14.59 11.08
N THR A 320 -28.33 -14.28 12.03
CA THR A 320 -28.24 -14.97 13.33
C THR A 320 -28.02 -13.99 14.47
N ARG A 321 -28.34 -14.35 15.71
CA ARG A 321 -27.97 -13.53 16.88
C ARG A 321 -26.61 -13.92 17.46
N GLN A 322 -26.17 -15.16 17.23
CA GLN A 322 -24.97 -15.70 17.86
C GLN A 322 -23.72 -14.92 17.46
N GLY A 323 -23.51 -14.70 16.15
CA GLY A 323 -22.37 -13.93 15.65
C GLY A 323 -22.33 -12.50 16.18
N LEU A 324 -23.49 -11.84 16.31
CA LEU A 324 -23.59 -10.50 16.89
C LEU A 324 -23.13 -10.49 18.36
N VAL A 325 -23.66 -11.40 19.18
CA VAL A 325 -23.32 -11.47 20.61
C VAL A 325 -21.83 -11.71 20.79
N GLU A 326 -21.26 -12.62 20.02
CA GLU A 326 -19.85 -12.97 20.10
C GLU A 326 -18.94 -11.79 19.78
N VAL A 327 -19.21 -11.07 18.68
CA VAL A 327 -18.43 -9.87 18.30
C VAL A 327 -18.59 -8.75 19.30
N MET A 328 -19.80 -8.50 19.80
CA MET A 328 -20.05 -7.42 20.76
C MET A 328 -19.43 -7.69 22.13
N CYS A 329 -19.22 -8.96 22.50
CA CYS A 329 -18.57 -9.35 23.75
C CYS A 329 -17.03 -9.46 23.62
N ALA A 330 -16.49 -9.47 22.39
CA ALA A 330 -15.07 -9.59 22.15
C ALA A 330 -14.31 -8.31 22.56
N SER A 331 -13.31 -8.46 23.43
CA SER A 331 -12.50 -7.32 23.91
C SER A 331 -11.76 -6.65 22.76
N HIS A 332 -11.15 -7.42 21.85
CA HIS A 332 -10.39 -6.89 20.72
C HIS A 332 -11.26 -6.04 19.79
N PHE A 333 -12.54 -6.40 19.57
CA PHE A 333 -13.44 -5.58 18.75
C PHE A 333 -13.64 -4.20 19.38
N ARG A 334 -13.97 -4.15 20.67
CA ARG A 334 -14.12 -2.90 21.42
C ARG A 334 -12.84 -2.07 21.41
N ASP A 335 -11.69 -2.70 21.66
CA ASP A 335 -10.41 -2.02 21.76
C ASP A 335 -9.98 -1.46 20.39
N ASN A 336 -10.17 -2.21 19.30
CA ASN A 336 -9.94 -1.74 17.94
C ASN A 336 -10.83 -0.53 17.61
N VAL A 337 -12.13 -0.58 17.94
CA VAL A 337 -13.07 0.53 17.68
C VAL A 337 -12.66 1.77 18.47
N LYS A 338 -12.31 1.59 19.75
CA LYS A 338 -11.87 2.69 20.61
C LYS A 338 -10.63 3.38 20.03
N LEU A 339 -9.61 2.62 19.63
CA LEU A 339 -8.38 3.17 19.03
C LEU A 339 -8.67 3.96 17.75
N SER A 340 -9.58 3.47 16.90
CA SER A 340 -9.98 4.19 15.69
C SER A 340 -10.76 5.47 16.00
N MET A 341 -11.63 5.45 17.01
CA MET A 341 -12.33 6.67 17.44
C MET A 341 -11.36 7.73 17.97
N GLU A 342 -10.41 7.32 18.82
CA GLU A 342 -9.37 8.22 19.38
C GLU A 342 -8.48 8.82 18.27
N ASP A 343 -8.09 8.03 17.28
CA ASP A 343 -7.35 8.49 16.09
C ASP A 343 -8.18 9.49 15.26
N MET A 344 -9.45 9.18 15.00
CA MET A 344 -10.35 10.08 14.27
C MET A 344 -10.55 11.41 15.00
N ASP A 345 -10.73 11.41 16.31
CA ASP A 345 -10.92 12.64 17.09
C ASP A 345 -9.62 13.46 17.17
N THR A 346 -8.47 12.80 17.29
CA THR A 346 -7.15 13.45 17.21
C THR A 346 -6.96 14.15 15.85
N ARG A 347 -7.35 13.48 14.75
CA ARG A 347 -7.26 14.05 13.39
C ARG A 347 -8.23 15.21 13.18
N LYS A 348 -9.47 15.12 13.68
CA LYS A 348 -10.43 16.25 13.64
C LYS A 348 -9.85 17.46 14.35
N GLN A 349 -9.28 17.27 15.54
CA GLN A 349 -8.65 18.36 16.29
C GLN A 349 -7.47 18.95 15.52
N PHE A 350 -6.63 18.12 14.90
CA PHE A 350 -5.53 18.59 14.07
C PHE A 350 -6.02 19.46 12.89
N ILE A 351 -7.07 19.02 12.19
CA ILE A 351 -7.67 19.78 11.08
C ILE A 351 -8.23 21.11 11.58
N ALA A 352 -8.95 21.12 12.69
CA ALA A 352 -9.49 22.35 13.29
C ALA A 352 -8.36 23.34 13.66
N ASN A 353 -7.32 22.86 14.34
CA ASN A 353 -6.14 23.67 14.68
C ASN A 353 -5.43 24.20 13.42
N HIS A 354 -5.35 23.39 12.36
CA HIS A 354 -4.75 23.82 11.09
C HIS A 354 -5.57 24.92 10.40
N GLN A 355 -6.89 24.81 10.38
CA GLN A 355 -7.78 25.83 9.83
C GLN A 355 -7.71 27.14 10.63
N GLU A 356 -7.64 27.05 11.95
CA GLU A 356 -7.45 28.20 12.84
C GLU A 356 -6.10 28.89 12.57
N MET A 357 -5.00 28.12 12.49
CA MET A 357 -3.69 28.66 12.14
C MET A 357 -3.69 29.33 10.76
N GLN A 358 -4.34 28.75 9.76
CA GLN A 358 -4.48 29.38 8.44
C GLN A 358 -5.27 30.70 8.50
N THR A 359 -6.23 30.82 9.40
CA THR A 359 -7.03 32.04 9.59
C THR A 359 -6.17 33.12 10.25
N ILE A 360 -5.46 32.78 11.33
CA ILE A 360 -4.53 33.67 12.02
C ILE A 360 -3.45 34.19 11.06
N LEU A 361 -2.87 33.32 10.23
CA LEU A 361 -1.87 33.72 9.24
C LEU A 361 -2.42 34.73 8.22
N LYS A 362 -3.65 34.53 7.72
CA LYS A 362 -4.30 35.48 6.81
C LYS A 362 -4.59 36.83 7.48
N GLU A 363 -4.99 36.82 8.75
CA GLU A 363 -5.22 38.05 9.51
C GLU A 363 -3.91 38.82 9.76
N LEU A 364 -2.84 38.13 10.13
CA LEU A 364 -1.51 38.71 10.29
C LEU A 364 -0.96 39.30 8.98
N GLU A 365 -1.12 38.59 7.85
CA GLU A 365 -0.75 39.12 6.53
C GLU A 365 -1.53 40.39 6.20
N LYS A 366 -2.84 40.42 6.46
CA LYS A 366 -3.70 41.58 6.22
C LYS A 366 -3.31 42.78 7.10
N ASP A 367 -3.04 42.54 8.39
CA ASP A 367 -2.61 43.59 9.32
C ASP A 367 -1.23 44.14 8.98
N THR A 368 -0.31 43.28 8.53
CA THR A 368 1.02 43.70 8.06
C THR A 368 0.92 44.54 6.79
N LEU A 369 0.08 44.13 5.83
CA LEU A 369 -0.18 44.91 4.62
C LEU A 369 -0.79 46.27 4.95
N ARG A 370 -1.74 46.30 5.90
CA ARG A 370 -2.40 47.52 6.34
C ARG A 370 -1.42 48.50 6.99
N LYS A 371 -0.56 48.03 7.91
CA LYS A 371 0.49 48.86 8.53
C LYS A 371 1.45 49.43 7.49
N ASN A 372 1.88 48.64 6.52
CA ASN A 372 2.78 49.11 5.46
C ASN A 372 2.14 50.19 4.58
N VAL A 373 0.82 50.09 4.32
CA VAL A 373 0.07 51.13 3.59
C VAL A 373 -0.05 52.39 4.43
N GLU A 374 -0.36 52.28 5.72
CA GLU A 374 -0.46 53.42 6.65
C GLU A 374 0.90 54.18 6.76
N GLU A 375 2.02 53.46 6.91
CA GLU A 375 3.37 54.06 6.94
C GLU A 375 3.75 54.73 5.60
N PHE A 376 3.34 54.15 4.47
CA PHE A 376 3.56 54.73 3.15
C PHE A 376 2.74 56.02 2.96
N GLU A 377 1.48 56.03 3.37
CA GLU A 377 0.62 57.21 3.31
C GLU A 377 1.16 58.35 4.18
N GLU A 378 1.66 58.05 5.38
CA GLU A 378 2.29 59.04 6.27
C GLU A 378 3.59 59.61 5.67
N SER A 379 4.39 58.77 5.02
CA SER A 379 5.58 59.19 4.29
C SER A 379 5.24 60.10 3.12
N VAL A 380 4.21 59.76 2.34
CA VAL A 380 3.71 60.58 1.22
C VAL A 380 3.15 61.92 1.73
N ALA A 381 2.41 61.92 2.83
CA ALA A 381 1.89 63.14 3.46
C ALA A 381 3.04 64.05 3.93
N THR A 382 4.10 63.48 4.50
CA THR A 382 5.31 64.21 4.92
C THR A 382 6.02 64.84 3.73
N VAL A 383 6.22 64.10 2.63
CA VAL A 383 6.83 64.63 1.41
C VAL A 383 6.00 65.78 0.83
N LYS A 384 4.67 65.60 0.72
CA LYS A 384 3.77 66.66 0.23
C LYS A 384 3.76 67.90 1.12
N ARG A 385 3.82 67.73 2.44
CA ARG A 385 3.71 68.85 3.39
C ARG A 385 5.01 69.62 3.56
N PHE A 386 6.16 68.95 3.50
CA PHE A 386 7.44 69.55 3.85
C PHE A 386 8.40 69.71 2.67
N LEU A 387 8.50 68.72 1.79
CA LEU A 387 9.49 68.73 0.70
C LEU A 387 8.97 69.43 -0.56
N LEU A 388 7.69 69.22 -0.90
CA LEU A 388 7.09 69.80 -2.10
C LEU A 388 7.11 71.34 -2.09
N PRO A 389 6.73 72.04 -1.00
CA PRO A 389 6.76 73.51 -0.98
C PRO A 389 8.18 74.09 -1.06
N VAL A 390 9.18 73.37 -0.55
CA VAL A 390 10.59 73.76 -0.62
C VAL A 390 11.11 73.65 -2.05
N LEU A 391 10.75 72.57 -2.75
CA LEU A 391 11.10 72.38 -4.16
C LEU A 391 10.41 73.40 -5.06
N GLU A 392 9.12 73.68 -4.83
CA GLU A 392 8.38 74.72 -5.55
C GLU A 392 9.02 76.10 -5.30
N SER A 393 9.32 76.44 -4.05
CA SER A 393 10.00 77.70 -3.71
C SER A 393 11.39 77.83 -4.34
N HIS A 394 12.18 76.74 -4.35
CA HIS A 394 13.48 76.71 -5.01
C HIS A 394 13.36 76.90 -6.52
N THR A 395 12.35 76.29 -7.14
CA THR A 395 12.07 76.41 -8.58
C THR A 395 11.68 77.84 -8.94
N GLU A 396 10.75 78.45 -8.19
CA GLU A 396 10.38 79.85 -8.35
C GLU A 396 11.56 80.82 -8.15
N ARG A 397 12.48 80.49 -7.23
CA ARG A 397 13.68 81.32 -6.99
C ARG A 397 14.66 81.22 -8.16
N LEU A 398 14.81 80.04 -8.75
CA LEU A 398 15.62 79.83 -9.96
C LEU A 398 15.02 80.56 -11.16
N GLU A 399 13.69 80.49 -11.33
CA GLU A 399 12.99 81.21 -12.40
C GLU A 399 13.10 82.74 -12.24
N ARG A 400 13.00 83.26 -11.02
CA ARG A 400 13.19 84.70 -10.73
C ARG A 400 14.60 85.21 -11.03
N ASN A 401 15.63 84.38 -10.86
CA ASN A 401 17.03 84.76 -11.09
C ASN A 401 17.48 84.58 -12.55
N LEU A 402 16.67 83.91 -13.37
CA LEU A 402 16.95 83.64 -14.79
C LEU A 402 17.19 84.92 -15.64
N PRO A 403 16.43 86.02 -15.48
CA PRO A 403 16.64 87.25 -16.25
C PRO A 403 17.98 87.94 -15.95
N GLU A 404 18.41 87.90 -14.68
CA GLU A 404 19.66 88.51 -14.23
C GLU A 404 20.88 87.73 -14.72
N LEU A 405 20.80 86.40 -14.70
CA LEU A 405 21.81 85.52 -15.28
C LEU A 405 21.98 85.76 -16.79
N ASN A 406 20.85 85.95 -17.50
CA ASN A 406 20.85 86.27 -18.92
C ASN A 406 21.41 87.66 -19.23
N ARG A 407 21.18 88.66 -18.35
CA ARG A 407 21.84 89.97 -18.44
C ARG A 407 23.34 89.85 -18.28
N HIS A 408 23.83 89.15 -17.24
CA HIS A 408 25.26 88.93 -17.03
C HIS A 408 25.93 88.25 -18.23
N LYS A 409 25.29 87.24 -18.81
CA LYS A 409 25.79 86.58 -20.04
C LYS A 409 25.92 87.54 -21.22
N THR A 410 24.98 88.48 -21.36
CA THR A 410 25.01 89.51 -22.41
C THR A 410 26.13 90.52 -22.16
N THR A 411 26.29 90.96 -20.91
CA THR A 411 27.41 91.83 -20.50
C THR A 411 28.76 91.19 -20.78
N MET A 412 28.93 89.90 -20.45
CA MET A 412 30.16 89.16 -20.71
C MET A 412 30.45 88.98 -22.20
N ARG A 413 29.42 88.80 -23.04
CA ARG A 413 29.58 88.81 -24.50
C ARG A 413 30.06 90.17 -25.01
N ASN A 414 29.49 91.27 -24.51
CA ASN A 414 29.89 92.61 -24.91
C ASN A 414 31.34 92.92 -24.50
N LEU A 415 31.73 92.51 -23.28
CA LEU A 415 33.11 92.60 -22.80
C LEU A 415 34.09 91.83 -23.68
N ARG A 416 33.71 90.62 -24.11
CA ARG A 416 34.52 89.83 -25.03
C ARG A 416 34.74 90.54 -26.38
N VAL A 417 33.69 91.10 -26.97
CA VAL A 417 33.80 91.87 -28.24
C VAL A 417 34.72 93.08 -28.09
N VAL A 418 34.66 93.78 -26.95
CA VAL A 418 35.56 94.91 -26.65
C VAL A 418 37.01 94.43 -26.55
N ILE A 419 37.27 93.32 -25.86
CA ILE A 419 38.62 92.74 -25.74
C ILE A 419 39.16 92.32 -27.12
N GLU A 420 38.33 91.67 -27.96
CA GLU A 420 38.71 91.28 -29.32
C GLU A 420 39.13 92.51 -30.16
N LYS A 421 38.37 93.61 -30.11
CA LYS A 421 38.71 94.86 -30.82
C LYS A 421 39.99 95.52 -30.31
N ILE A 422 40.24 95.50 -29.00
CA ILE A 422 41.47 96.04 -28.42
C ILE A 422 42.68 95.24 -28.91
N LEU A 423 42.56 93.91 -28.98
CA LEU A 423 43.61 93.04 -29.50
C LEU A 423 43.88 93.29 -30.99
N GLU A 424 42.84 93.46 -31.81
CA GLU A 424 42.98 93.81 -33.24
C GLU A 424 43.72 95.15 -33.43
N CYS A 425 43.35 96.20 -32.67
CA CYS A 425 44.05 97.48 -32.69
C CYS A 425 45.52 97.37 -32.23
N HIS A 426 45.81 96.53 -31.23
CA HIS A 426 47.17 96.34 -30.75
C HIS A 426 48.04 95.63 -31.79
N ILE A 427 47.50 94.62 -32.47
CA ILE A 427 48.20 93.90 -33.55
C ILE A 427 48.47 94.83 -34.73
N ALA A 428 47.49 95.63 -35.15
CA ALA A 428 47.66 96.60 -36.24
C ALA A 428 48.75 97.65 -35.93
N ASN A 429 48.80 98.15 -34.68
CA ASN A 429 49.81 99.11 -34.24
C ASN A 429 51.23 98.51 -34.12
N GLN A 430 51.36 97.20 -33.87
CA GLN A 430 52.67 96.54 -33.86
C GLN A 430 53.17 96.25 -35.28
N GLN A 431 52.28 95.94 -36.23
CA GLN A 431 52.64 95.78 -37.64
C GLN A 431 53.12 97.09 -38.26
N GLN A 432 52.44 98.22 -37.98
CA GLN A 432 52.89 99.54 -38.44
C GLN A 432 54.28 99.94 -37.92
N LYS A 433 54.66 99.51 -36.70
CA LYS A 433 55.99 99.80 -36.14
C LYS A 433 57.10 98.91 -36.71
N GLN A 434 56.78 97.71 -37.20
CA GLN A 434 57.76 96.82 -37.83
C GLN A 434 58.07 97.19 -39.28
N ASP A 435 57.17 97.88 -39.97
CA ASP A 435 57.41 98.39 -41.33
C ASP A 435 58.19 99.72 -41.36
N GLU A 436 58.43 100.36 -40.20
CA GLU A 436 59.20 101.62 -40.06
C GLU A 436 60.61 101.43 -39.46
N THR A 437 61.09 100.18 -39.30
CA THR A 437 62.47 99.88 -38.86
C THR A 437 63.23 99.13 -39.95
#